data_AF-A0A7K9E7L0-F1
#
_entry.id   AF-A0A7K9E7L0-F1
#
_cell.length_a   1.000
_cell.length_b   1.000
_cell.length_c   1.000
_cell.angle_alpha   90.00
_cell.angle_beta   90.00
_cell.angle_gamma   90.00
#
_symmetry.space_group_name_H-M   'P 1'
#
loop_
_entity.id
_entity.type
_entity.pdbx_description
1 polymer ?
#
loop_
_entity_poly.entity_id
_entity_poly.type
_entity_poly.pdbx_seq_one_letter_code
_entity_poly.pdbx_strand_id
1 'polypeptide(L)'
;EIHHWYKKFMMECPSGQLTEHEFKQFFGLRGLDPEANEYIEQMFRTFDMNKDGYIDFMEYVAALSLVLRGKMEQKLRWYFKLYDVDGNGCIDRHELLNIIK
;
A
#
# COMPACT_ATOMS: atom_id res chain seq x y z
N GLU A 1 -19.93 -2.89 3.10
CA GLU A 1 -18.46 -2.88 3.04
C GLU A 1 -17.88 -1.61 2.41
N ILE A 2 -18.22 -1.25 1.18
CA ILE A 2 -17.66 -0.05 0.50
C ILE A 2 -17.87 1.26 1.31
N HIS A 3 -19.03 1.44 1.94
CA HIS A 3 -19.30 2.62 2.77
C HIS A 3 -18.39 2.74 4.01
N HIS A 4 -17.91 1.61 4.55
CA HIS A 4 -16.96 1.61 5.67
C HIS A 4 -15.57 2.04 5.18
N TRP A 5 -15.13 1.52 4.03
CA TRP A 5 -13.89 1.94 3.37
C TRP A 5 -13.91 3.41 2.97
N TYR A 6 -15.04 3.90 2.45
CA TYR A 6 -15.24 5.33 2.16
C TYR A 6 -15.12 6.19 3.41
N LYS A 7 -15.78 5.81 4.51
CA LYS A 7 -15.68 6.54 5.78
C LYS A 7 -14.25 6.57 6.31
N LYS A 8 -13.53 5.45 6.25
CA LYS A 8 -12.14 5.37 6.69
C LYS A 8 -11.23 6.24 5.80
N PHE A 9 -11.39 6.13 4.48
CA PHE A 9 -10.66 6.93 3.50
C PHE A 9 -10.91 8.43 3.70
N MET A 10 -12.16 8.87 3.86
CA MET A 10 -12.49 10.28 4.09
C MET A 10 -12.06 10.80 5.47
N MET A 11 -11.89 9.92 6.48
CA MET A 11 -11.34 10.31 7.78
C MET A 11 -9.83 10.53 7.73
N GLU A 12 -9.11 9.69 6.99
CA GLU A 12 -7.64 9.78 6.89
C GLU A 12 -7.19 10.76 5.79
N CYS A 13 -7.98 10.91 4.73
CA CYS A 13 -7.74 11.80 3.59
C CYS A 13 -8.98 12.68 3.32
N PRO A 14 -9.16 13.79 4.06
CA PRO A 14 -10.32 14.67 3.91
C PRO A 14 -10.37 15.41 2.56
N SER A 15 -9.26 15.43 1.82
CA SER A 15 -9.16 15.90 0.43
C SER A 15 -9.93 15.00 -0.56
N GLY A 16 -10.22 13.76 -0.20
CA GLY A 16 -10.76 12.75 -1.11
C GLY A 16 -9.75 12.22 -2.14
N GLN A 17 -8.48 12.59 -1.99
CA GLN A 17 -7.36 12.18 -2.85
C GLN A 17 -6.19 11.78 -1.97
N LEU A 18 -5.52 10.69 -2.35
CA LEU A 18 -4.42 10.11 -1.58
C LEU A 18 -3.12 10.30 -2.34
N THR A 19 -2.24 11.16 -1.82
CA THR A 19 -0.91 11.39 -2.40
C THR A 19 0.01 10.20 -2.15
N GLU A 20 1.11 10.09 -2.89
CA GLU A 20 2.12 9.06 -2.65
C GLU A 20 2.68 9.09 -1.20
N HIS A 21 2.85 10.29 -0.65
CA HIS A 21 3.30 10.47 0.73
C HIS A 21 2.24 10.00 1.73
N GLU A 22 0.97 10.34 1.50
CA GLU A 22 -0.14 9.84 2.32
C GLU A 22 -0.32 8.34 2.17
N PHE A 23 -0.05 7.77 0.99
CA PHE A 23 -0.07 6.32 0.75
C PHE A 23 0.99 5.63 1.59
N LYS A 24 2.23 6.11 1.55
CA LYS A 24 3.32 5.62 2.42
C LYS A 24 2.95 5.73 3.89
N GLN A 25 2.29 6.79 4.31
CA GLN A 25 1.85 6.97 5.70
C GLN A 25 0.70 6.03 6.09
N PHE A 26 -0.32 5.90 5.23
CA PHE A 26 -1.54 5.12 5.47
C PHE A 26 -1.23 3.63 5.65
N PHE A 27 -0.25 3.13 4.91
CA PHE A 27 0.20 1.75 5.02
C PHE A 27 1.35 1.53 6.03
N GLY A 28 1.81 2.58 6.72
CA GLY A 28 2.89 2.49 7.72
C GLY A 28 4.27 2.23 7.11
N LEU A 29 4.50 2.65 5.87
CA LEU A 29 5.67 2.34 5.04
C LEU A 29 6.72 3.45 5.08
N ARG A 30 6.72 4.26 6.14
CA ARG A 30 7.72 5.32 6.33
C ARG A 30 9.05 4.72 6.80
N GLY A 31 10.14 5.11 6.15
CA GLY A 31 11.49 4.73 6.56
C GLY A 31 11.95 3.36 6.08
N LEU A 32 11.31 2.82 5.03
CA LEU A 32 11.79 1.64 4.32
C LEU A 32 13.09 1.94 3.58
N ASP A 33 13.91 0.90 3.39
CA ASP A 33 15.12 0.94 2.56
C ASP A 33 14.82 1.44 1.13
N PRO A 34 15.79 2.08 0.46
CA PRO A 34 15.58 2.70 -0.85
C PRO A 34 15.02 1.76 -1.93
N GLU A 35 15.36 0.45 -1.88
CA GLU A 35 14.82 -0.57 -2.79
C GLU A 35 13.33 -0.85 -2.54
N ALA A 36 12.92 -0.93 -1.27
CA ALA A 36 11.52 -1.06 -0.92
C ALA A 36 10.73 0.22 -1.27
N ASN A 37 11.35 1.40 -1.16
CA ASN A 37 10.73 2.66 -1.56
C ASN A 37 10.42 2.72 -3.07
N GLU A 38 11.31 2.18 -3.93
CA GLU A 38 11.09 2.09 -5.37
C GLU A 38 9.90 1.15 -5.70
N TYR A 39 9.79 0.02 -5.01
CA TYR A 39 8.67 -0.89 -5.17
C TYR A 39 7.33 -0.25 -4.79
N ILE A 40 7.31 0.58 -3.73
CA ILE A 40 6.13 1.33 -3.29
C ILE A 40 5.71 2.35 -4.34
N GLU A 41 6.66 3.06 -4.93
CA GLU A 41 6.41 4.04 -5.98
C GLU A 41 5.83 3.39 -7.24
N GLN A 42 6.36 2.22 -7.64
CA GLN A 42 5.78 1.45 -8.74
C GLN A 42 4.36 0.98 -8.42
N MET A 43 4.10 0.61 -7.17
CA MET A 43 2.79 0.18 -6.72
C MET A 43 1.79 1.34 -6.72
N PHE A 44 2.19 2.51 -6.22
CA PHE A 44 1.39 3.73 -6.29
C PHE A 44 1.01 4.06 -7.73
N ARG A 45 1.97 4.03 -8.65
CA ARG A 45 1.73 4.25 -10.10
C ARG A 45 0.85 3.19 -10.76
N THR A 46 0.76 2.00 -10.18
CA THR A 46 -0.13 0.94 -10.68
C THR A 46 -1.58 1.19 -10.25
N PHE A 47 -1.77 1.84 -9.10
CA PHE A 47 -3.08 2.19 -8.57
C PHE A 47 -3.61 3.53 -9.09
N ASP A 48 -2.71 4.49 -9.35
CA ASP A 48 -2.98 5.72 -10.09
C ASP A 48 -3.21 5.40 -11.58
N MET A 49 -4.45 5.07 -11.92
CA MET A 49 -4.85 4.61 -13.26
C MET A 49 -4.92 5.78 -14.24
N ASN A 50 -5.34 6.94 -13.74
CA ASN A 50 -5.50 8.16 -14.53
C ASN A 50 -4.18 8.94 -14.69
N LYS A 51 -3.14 8.59 -13.92
CA LYS A 51 -1.80 9.20 -13.88
C LYS A 51 -1.80 10.66 -13.47
N ASP A 52 -2.72 11.05 -12.59
CA ASP A 52 -2.82 12.41 -12.07
C ASP A 52 -1.88 12.65 -10.87
N GLY A 53 -1.20 11.61 -10.38
CA GLY A 53 -0.29 11.66 -9.23
C GLY A 53 -1.00 11.49 -7.89
N TYR A 54 -2.30 11.19 -7.90
CA TYR A 54 -3.13 10.94 -6.75
C TYR A 54 -3.87 9.61 -6.93
N ILE A 55 -4.32 9.03 -5.81
CA ILE A 55 -5.26 7.91 -5.84
C ILE A 55 -6.59 8.46 -5.35
N ASP A 56 -7.57 8.54 -6.24
CA ASP A 56 -8.93 8.92 -5.86
C ASP A 56 -9.67 7.76 -5.18
N PHE A 57 -10.87 8.02 -4.65
CA PHE A 57 -11.63 6.97 -3.96
C PHE A 57 -11.99 5.79 -4.87
N MET A 58 -12.25 6.03 -6.16
CA MET A 58 -12.59 4.96 -7.11
C MET A 58 -11.37 4.09 -7.41
N GLU A 59 -10.20 4.70 -7.60
CA GLU A 59 -8.92 4.03 -7.75
C GLU A 59 -8.51 3.28 -6.48
N TYR A 60 -8.75 3.87 -5.31
CA TYR A 60 -8.57 3.21 -4.02
C TYR A 60 -9.47 1.98 -3.89
N VAL A 61 -10.76 2.06 -4.24
CA VAL A 61 -11.67 0.91 -4.21
C VAL A 61 -11.29 -0.11 -5.28
N ALA A 62 -10.80 0.30 -6.44
CA ALA A 62 -10.32 -0.61 -7.48
C ALA A 62 -9.06 -1.36 -7.01
N ALA A 63 -8.08 -0.66 -6.47
CA ALA A 63 -6.87 -1.20 -5.85
C ALA A 63 -7.22 -2.14 -4.69
N LEU A 64 -8.10 -1.71 -3.79
CA LEU A 64 -8.63 -2.55 -2.74
C LEU A 64 -9.40 -3.74 -3.31
N SER A 65 -10.13 -3.63 -4.41
CA SER A 65 -10.83 -4.78 -4.98
C SER A 65 -9.84 -5.80 -5.58
N LEU A 66 -8.71 -5.34 -6.15
CA LEU A 66 -7.61 -6.19 -6.59
C LEU A 66 -6.90 -6.87 -5.41
N VAL A 67 -6.65 -6.14 -4.32
CA VAL A 67 -5.98 -6.65 -3.12
C VAL A 67 -6.93 -7.47 -2.22
N LEU A 68 -8.22 -7.12 -2.16
CA LEU A 68 -9.24 -7.68 -1.25
C LEU A 68 -10.13 -8.76 -1.88
N ARG A 69 -10.37 -8.80 -3.20
CA ARG A 69 -11.07 -9.94 -3.85
C ARG A 69 -10.15 -11.16 -4.02
N GLY A 70 -8.86 -11.04 -3.75
CA GLY A 70 -7.98 -12.19 -3.53
C GLY A 70 -8.29 -12.90 -2.21
N LYS A 71 -8.17 -14.23 -2.18
CA LYS A 71 -8.22 -15.03 -0.93
C LYS A 71 -7.25 -14.44 0.11
N MET A 72 -7.45 -14.70 1.41
CA MET A 72 -6.53 -14.29 2.48
C MET A 72 -5.05 -14.56 2.15
N GLU A 73 -4.76 -15.66 1.45
CA GLU A 73 -3.42 -15.97 0.92
C GLU A 73 -2.83 -14.89 0.02
N GLN A 74 -3.61 -14.25 -0.86
CA GLN A 74 -3.10 -13.21 -1.75
C GLN A 74 -2.79 -11.92 -0.98
N LYS A 75 -3.59 -11.61 0.05
CA LYS A 75 -3.29 -10.50 0.97
C LYS A 75 -1.99 -10.74 1.71
N LEU A 76 -1.86 -11.93 2.33
CA LEU A 76 -0.65 -12.33 3.05
C LEU A 76 0.57 -12.32 2.13
N ARG A 77 0.44 -12.84 0.91
CA ARG A 77 1.53 -12.85 -0.08
C ARG A 77 1.93 -11.45 -0.52
N TRP A 78 0.98 -10.52 -0.58
CA TRP A 78 1.25 -9.13 -0.89
C TRP A 78 1.97 -8.43 0.25
N TYR A 79 1.47 -8.52 1.48
CA TYR A 79 2.16 -8.03 2.67
C TYR A 79 3.54 -8.65 2.80
N PHE A 80 3.67 -9.96 2.59
CA PHE A 80 4.95 -10.65 2.66
C PHE A 80 5.97 -10.08 1.67
N LYS A 81 5.58 -9.89 0.41
CA LYS A 81 6.44 -9.25 -0.61
C LYS A 81 6.77 -7.80 -0.34
N LEU A 82 5.93 -7.10 0.41
CA LEU A 82 6.18 -5.72 0.83
C LEU A 82 7.28 -5.66 1.90
N TYR A 83 7.40 -6.73 2.69
CA TYR A 83 8.29 -6.83 3.85
C TYR A 83 9.60 -7.56 3.56
N ASP A 84 9.59 -8.47 2.59
CA ASP A 84 10.74 -9.13 1.97
C ASP A 84 11.42 -8.13 1.01
N VAL A 85 12.36 -7.36 1.55
CA VAL A 85 13.03 -6.25 0.86
C VAL A 85 14.02 -6.79 -0.17
N ASP A 86 14.72 -7.87 0.16
CA ASP A 86 15.69 -8.49 -0.74
C ASP A 86 15.05 -9.44 -1.77
N GLY A 87 13.75 -9.72 -1.62
CA GLY A 87 12.97 -10.54 -2.53
C GLY A 87 13.34 -12.02 -2.48
N ASN A 88 14.00 -12.47 -1.40
CA ASN A 88 14.50 -13.83 -1.25
C ASN A 88 13.37 -14.84 -0.90
N GLY A 89 12.16 -14.35 -0.63
CA GLY A 89 11.00 -15.15 -0.28
C GLY A 89 10.92 -15.51 1.21
N CYS A 90 11.77 -14.91 2.05
CA CYS A 90 11.81 -14.98 3.51
C CYS A 90 11.72 -13.55 4.07
N ILE A 91 11.34 -13.40 5.35
CA ILE A 91 11.47 -12.12 6.06
C ILE A 91 12.50 -12.33 7.16
N ASP A 92 13.67 -11.75 6.99
CA ASP A 92 14.79 -11.85 7.91
C ASP A 92 14.60 -10.95 9.13
N ARG A 93 15.34 -11.24 10.22
CA ARG A 93 15.24 -10.45 11.46
C ARG A 93 15.53 -8.96 11.25
N HIS A 94 16.42 -8.63 10.31
CA HIS A 94 16.73 -7.24 9.97
C HIS A 94 15.55 -6.56 9.26
N GLU A 95 14.92 -7.24 8.31
CA GLU A 95 13.72 -6.75 7.62
C GLU A 95 12.56 -6.58 8.60
N LEU A 96 12.37 -7.55 9.50
CA LEU A 96 11.36 -7.47 10.57
C LEU A 96 11.61 -6.30 11.54
N LEU A 97 12.86 -6.02 11.88
CA LEU A 97 13.23 -4.90 12.75
C LEU A 97 13.07 -3.54 12.07
N ASN A 98 13.20 -3.46 10.74
CA ASN A 98 12.88 -2.26 9.98
C ASN A 98 11.38 -1.93 10.00
N ILE A 99 10.54 -2.96 10.14
CA ILE A 99 9.08 -2.83 10.18
C ILE A 99 8.56 -2.47 11.58
N ILE A 100 9.18 -3.01 12.63
CA ILE A 100 8.79 -2.78 14.04
C ILE A 100 9.69 -1.68 14.63
N LYS A 101 9.29 -0.41 14.45
CA LYS A 101 9.81 0.73 15.22
C LYS A 101 8.77 1.27 16.19
#